data_AF-A0A9E3Y8A6-F1
#
_entry.id   AF-A0A9E3Y8A6-F1
#
_cell.length_a   1.000
_cell.length_b   1.000
_cell.length_c   1.000
_cell.angle_alpha   90.00
_cell.angle_beta   90.00
_cell.angle_gamma   90.00
#
_symmetry.space_group_name_H-M   'P 1'
#
loop_
_entity.id
_entity.type
_entity.pdbx_description
1 polymer ?
#
loop_
_entity_poly.entity_id
_entity_poly.type
_entity_poly.pdbx_seq_one_letter_code
_entity_poly.pdbx_strand_id
1 'polypeptide(L)' 'EGISENLADQVARIVRSIRQLELKKSPSVSETLDWARTLVLLGIQSIDAEQAKETLHILLKYQTDIEKAFKELSD' A
#
# COMPACT_ATOMS: atom_id res chain seq x y z
N GLU A 1 -14.28 1.05 13.94
CA GLU A 1 -13.01 0.91 14.68
C GLU A 1 -11.90 1.62 13.92
N GLY A 2 -10.86 2.08 14.59
CA GLY A 2 -9.71 2.75 13.96
C GLY A 2 -8.68 1.76 13.43
N ILE A 3 -7.65 2.27 12.75
CA ILE A 3 -6.48 1.46 12.36
C ILE A 3 -5.65 1.10 13.61
N SER A 4 -5.16 -0.14 13.69
CA SER A 4 -4.22 -0.53 14.76
C SER A 4 -2.86 0.12 14.54
N GLU A 5 -2.09 0.34 15.62
CA GLU A 5 -0.74 0.89 15.50
C GLU A 5 0.14 0.04 14.59
N ASN A 6 0.06 -1.29 14.71
CA ASN A 6 0.81 -2.22 13.88
C ASN A 6 0.49 -2.06 12.37
N LEU A 7 -0.79 -1.95 12.01
CA LEU A 7 -1.19 -1.79 10.61
C LEU A 7 -0.81 -0.40 10.09
N ALA A 8 -0.96 0.65 10.90
CA ALA A 8 -0.56 2.01 10.53
C ALA A 8 0.95 2.09 10.23
N ASP A 9 1.75 1.43 11.07
CA ASP A 9 3.18 1.30 10.92
C ASP A 9 3.58 0.58 9.62
N GLN A 10 2.90 -0.53 9.30
CA GLN A 10 3.11 -1.26 8.05
C GLN A 10 2.74 -0.41 6.83
N VAL A 11 1.59 0.26 6.86
CA VAL A 11 1.15 1.18 5.80
C VAL A 11 2.21 2.27 5.56
N ALA A 12 2.68 2.92 6.63
CA ALA A 12 3.67 3.98 6.52
C ALA A 12 4.99 3.48 5.94
N ARG A 13 5.47 2.30 6.38
CA ARG A 13 6.70 1.68 5.87
C ARG A 13 6.59 1.29 4.40
N ILE A 14 5.50 0.63 4.01
CA ILE A 14 5.25 0.20 2.63
C ILE A 14 5.14 1.41 1.70
N VAL A 15 4.32 2.41 2.05
CA VAL A 15 4.18 3.62 1.23
C VAL A 15 5.51 4.39 1.12
N ARG A 16 6.31 4.42 2.18
CA ARG A 16 7.64 5.01 2.13
C ARG A 16 8.54 4.30 1.13
N SER A 17 8.55 2.95 1.12
CA SER A 17 9.33 2.16 0.16
C SER A 17 8.86 2.42 -1.28
N ILE A 18 7.55 2.34 -1.52
CA ILE A 18 6.95 2.60 -2.84
C ILE A 18 7.32 4.00 -3.37
N ARG A 19 7.37 5.02 -2.51
CA ARG A 19 7.77 6.38 -2.90
C ARG A 19 9.25 6.53 -3.27
N GLN A 20 10.12 5.58 -2.93
CA GLN A 20 11.51 5.58 -3.37
C GLN A 20 11.69 4.99 -4.78
N LEU A 21 10.65 4.34 -5.32
CA LEU A 21 10.70 3.76 -6.66
C LEU A 21 10.57 4.83 -7.74
N GLU A 22 11.15 4.56 -8.91
CA GLU A 22 10.92 5.34 -10.12
C GLU A 22 9.53 5.01 -10.71
N LEU A 23 8.51 5.68 -10.16
CA LEU A 23 7.11 5.56 -10.56
C LEU A 23 6.72 6.65 -11.56
N LYS A 24 5.72 6.37 -12.41
CA LYS A 24 5.11 7.42 -13.24
C LYS A 24 4.38 8.44 -12.37
N LYS A 25 3.72 7.97 -11.32
CA LYS A 25 3.07 8.82 -10.31
C LYS A 25 3.20 8.17 -8.94
N SER A 26 3.89 8.85 -8.03
CA SER A 26 3.97 8.43 -6.63
C SER A 26 2.62 8.58 -5.92
N PRO A 27 2.30 7.69 -4.95
CA PRO A 27 1.06 7.77 -4.19
C PRO A 27 1.05 9.01 -3.30
N SER A 28 -0.05 9.74 -3.32
CA SER A 28 -0.33 10.90 -2.47
C SER A 28 -0.68 10.50 -1.03
N VAL A 29 -0.77 11.50 -0.14
CA VAL A 29 -1.23 11.30 1.24
C VAL A 29 -2.69 10.82 1.27
N SER A 30 -3.56 11.36 0.40
CA SER A 30 -4.95 10.93 0.33
C SER A 30 -5.09 9.47 -0.09
N GLU A 31 -4.36 9.04 -1.13
CA GLU A 31 -4.34 7.62 -1.56
C GLU A 31 -3.82 6.70 -0.44
N THR A 32 -2.87 7.18 0.38
CA THR A 32 -2.37 6.44 1.55
C THR A 32 -3.46 6.25 2.61
N LEU A 33 -4.21 7.32 2.91
CA LEU A 33 -5.29 7.27 3.90
C LEU A 33 -6.46 6.41 3.42
N ASP A 34 -6.78 6.47 2.12
CA ASP A 34 -7.83 5.65 1.53
C ASP A 34 -7.45 4.17 1.55
N TRP A 35 -6.20 3.84 1.25
CA TRP A 35 -5.69 2.48 1.39
C TRP A 35 -5.78 1.97 2.83
N ALA A 36 -5.32 2.77 3.81
CA ALA A 36 -5.42 2.42 5.23
C ALA A 36 -6.87 2.14 5.67
N ARG A 37 -7.83 2.96 5.23
CA ARG A 37 -9.26 2.76 5.50
C ARG A 37 -9.76 1.47 4.86
N THR A 38 -9.39 1.19 3.62
CA THR A 38 -9.80 -0.04 2.94
C THR A 38 -9.28 -1.27 3.65
N LEU A 39 -8.02 -1.27 4.13
CA LEU A 39 -7.48 -2.40 4.89
C LEU A 39 -8.29 -2.67 6.17
N VAL A 40 -8.66 -1.60 6.91
CA VAL A 40 -9.53 -1.72 8.08
C VAL A 40 -10.91 -2.28 7.71
N LEU A 41 -11.51 -1.80 6.61
CA LEU A 41 -12.82 -2.29 6.14
C LEU A 41 -12.80 -3.75 5.67
N LEU A 42 -11.66 -4.22 5.15
CA LEU A 42 -11.45 -5.61 4.76
C LEU A 42 -11.13 -6.53 5.96
N GLY A 43 -11.01 -5.98 7.17
CA GLY A 43 -10.63 -6.73 8.37
C GLY A 43 -9.16 -7.19 8.36
N ILE A 44 -8.33 -6.58 7.51
CA ILE A 44 -6.91 -6.91 7.40
C ILE A 44 -6.18 -6.32 8.60
N GLN A 45 -5.46 -7.15 9.35
CA GLN A 45 -4.70 -6.73 10.54
C GLN A 45 -3.20 -6.60 10.29
N SER A 46 -2.69 -7.24 9.23
CA SER A 46 -1.31 -7.20 8.76
C SER A 46 -1.28 -7.36 7.24
N ILE A 47 -0.28 -6.79 6.58
CA ILE A 47 -0.17 -6.78 5.12
C ILE A 47 0.90 -7.80 4.71
N ASP A 48 0.48 -8.91 4.12
CA ASP A 48 1.35 -9.84 3.41
C ASP A 48 1.37 -9.55 1.89
N ALA A 49 2.10 -10.39 1.14
CA ALA A 49 2.23 -10.25 -0.30
C ALA A 49 0.88 -10.38 -1.04
N GLU A 50 -0.02 -11.26 -0.59
CA GLU A 50 -1.34 -11.44 -1.20
C GLU A 50 -2.21 -10.20 -0.97
N GLN A 51 -2.29 -9.72 0.28
CA GLN A 51 -3.07 -8.50 0.57
C GLN A 51 -2.48 -7.27 -0.12
N ALA A 52 -1.15 -7.15 -0.23
CA ALA A 52 -0.52 -6.09 -1.00
C ALA A 52 -0.92 -6.16 -2.48
N LYS A 53 -0.81 -7.35 -3.11
CA LYS A 53 -1.19 -7.55 -4.50
C LYS A 53 -2.64 -7.14 -4.80
N GLU A 54 -3.56 -7.52 -3.92
CA GLU A 54 -4.98 -7.23 -4.10
C GLU A 54 -5.32 -5.76 -3.88
N THR A 55 -4.54 -5.01 -3.11
CA THR A 55 -4.90 -3.64 -2.66
C THR A 55 -4.00 -2.52 -3.20
N LEU A 56 -2.87 -2.82 -3.83
CA LEU A 56 -1.92 -1.83 -4.39
C LEU A 56 -2.55 -0.88 -5.42
N HIS A 57 -3.58 -1.32 -6.14
CA HIS A 57 -4.31 -0.50 -7.11
C HIS A 57 -5.03 0.73 -6.48
N ILE A 58 -5.19 0.71 -5.16
CA ILE A 58 -5.72 1.84 -4.39
C ILE A 58 -4.67 2.96 -4.33
N LEU A 59 -3.39 2.60 -4.12
CA LEU A 59 -2.25 3.50 -4.09
C LEU A 59 -1.79 3.95 -5.48
N LEU A 60 -1.78 3.03 -6.44
CA LEU A 60 -1.14 3.22 -7.75
C LEU A 60 -2.15 3.01 -8.88
N LYS A 61 -2.18 3.91 -9.86
CA LYS A 61 -3.15 3.87 -10.98
C LYS A 61 -2.58 3.29 -12.26
N TYR A 62 -1.26 3.20 -12.37
CA TYR A 62 -0.60 2.64 -13.54
C TYR A 62 -0.21 1.19 -13.26
N GLN A 63 -0.63 0.27 -14.13
CA GLN A 63 -0.30 -1.15 -14.02
C GLN A 63 1.22 -1.39 -13.91
N THR A 64 2.02 -0.64 -14.66
CA THR A 64 3.49 -0.70 -14.59
C THR A 64 4.04 -0.30 -13.22
N ASP A 65 3.39 0.64 -12.53
CA ASP A 65 3.80 1.07 -11.19
C ASP A 65 3.39 0.03 -10.14
N ILE A 66 2.20 -0.58 -10.31
CA ILE A 66 1.72 -1.69 -9.47
C ILE A 66 2.68 -2.88 -9.54
N GLU A 67 3.10 -3.28 -10.74
CA GLU A 67 4.04 -4.39 -10.93
C GLU A 67 5.41 -4.12 -10.29
N LYS A 68 5.94 -2.90 -10.46
CA LYS A 68 7.19 -2.48 -9.80
C LYS A 68 7.07 -2.53 -8.27
N ALA A 69 5.99 -1.97 -7.72
CA ALA A 69 5.75 -1.95 -6.29
C ALA A 69 5.54 -3.35 -5.72
N PHE A 70 4.79 -4.22 -6.42
CA PHE A 70 4.59 -5.59 -5.97
C PHE A 70 5.90 -6.38 -5.94
N LYS A 71 6.78 -6.17 -6.93
CA LYS A 71 8.10 -6.78 -6.95
C LYS A 71 8.95 -6.33 -5.76
N GLU A 72 9.03 -5.01 -5.52
CA GLU A 72 9.77 -4.44 -4.37
C GLU A 72 9.29 -4.98 -3.01
N LEU A 73 7.99 -5.28 -2.87
CA LEU A 73 7.44 -5.82 -1.62
C LEU A 73 7.60 -7.34 -1.47
N SER A 74 7.98 -8.04 -2.54
CA SER A 74 8.16 -9.50 -2.55
C SER A 74 9.64 -9.91 -2.50
N ASP A 75 10.55 -8.96 -2.68
CA ASP A 75 12.01 -9.13 -2.57
C ASP A 75 12.46 -8.94 -1.10
#